data_AF-A0A8J2LIY8-F1
#
_entry.id   AF-A0A8J2LIY8-F1
#
_cell.length_a   1.000
_cell.length_b   1.000
_cell.length_c   1.000
_cell.angle_alpha   90.00
_cell.angle_beta   90.00
_cell.angle_gamma   90.00
#
_symmetry.space_group_name_H-M   'P 1'
#
loop_
_entity.id
_entity.type
_entity.pdbx_description
1 polymer ?
#
loop_
_entity_poly.entity_id
_entity_poly.type
_entity_poly.pdbx_seq_one_letter_code
_entity_poly.pdbx_strand_id
1 'polypeptide(L)' 'MLKRCLDLRLAFDATMRRDKILCPLQINEQEWKLVEAIVNFLEPFNTVTKKMSQQFIPNLAFTAAFYMDMYDHLE' A
#
# COMPACT_ATOMS: atom_id res chain seq x y z
N MET A 1 3.94 2.03 -5.28
CA MET A 1 3.32 1.88 -6.62
C MET A 1 1.81 1.80 -6.48
N LEU A 2 1.26 0.85 -5.72
CA LEU A 2 -0.19 0.66 -5.51
C LEU A 2 -0.92 1.91 -4.97
N LYS A 3 -0.36 2.62 -3.98
CA LYS A 3 -0.92 3.90 -3.50
C LYS A 3 -1.10 4.93 -4.63
N ARG A 4 -0.09 5.07 -5.50
CA ARG A 4 -0.16 5.96 -6.68
C ARG A 4 -1.21 5.48 -7.70
N CYS A 5 -1.42 4.17 -7.83
CA CYS A 5 -2.46 3.61 -8.69
C CYS A 5 -3.86 3.96 -8.16
N LEU A 6 -4.08 3.95 -6.85
CA LEU A 6 -5.32 4.41 -6.22
C LEU A 6 -5.52 5.93 -6.42
N ASP A 7 -4.48 6.72 -6.17
CA ASP A 7 -4.53 8.18 -6.33
C ASP A 7 -4.89 8.59 -7.77
N LEU A 8 -4.41 7.81 -8.76
CA LEU A 8 -4.64 8.06 -10.19
C LEU A 8 -5.77 7.21 -10.79
N ARG A 9 -6.57 6.54 -9.95
CA ARG A 9 -7.61 5.61 -10.39
C ARG A 9 -8.53 6.19 -11.46
N LEU A 10 -9.02 7.41 -11.26
CA LEU A 10 -9.91 8.08 -12.22
C LEU A 10 -9.25 8.27 -13.60
N ALA A 11 -7.98 8.67 -13.63
CA ALA A 11 -7.24 8.85 -14.87
C ALA A 11 -6.93 7.50 -15.54
N PHE A 12 -6.64 6.48 -14.73
CA PHE A 12 -6.36 5.12 -15.20
C PHE A 12 -7.60 4.48 -15.84
N ASP A 13 -8.75 4.54 -15.17
CA ASP A 13 -10.04 4.04 -15.68
C ASP A 13 -10.46 4.78 -16.96
N ALA A 14 -10.29 6.11 -17.00
CA ALA A 14 -10.61 6.90 -18.19
C ALA A 14 -9.74 6.53 -19.40
N THR A 15 -8.47 6.20 -19.16
CA THR A 15 -7.54 5.78 -20.22
C THR A 15 -7.88 4.39 -20.71
N MET A 16 -8.14 3.45 -19.80
CA MET A 16 -8.48 2.06 -20.15
C MET A 16 -9.79 1.95 -20.93
N ARG A 17 -10.80 2.78 -20.63
CA ARG A 17 -12.06 2.79 -21.38
C ARG A 17 -11.91 3.30 -22.83
N ARG A 18 -10.90 4.12 -23.11
CA ARG A 18 -10.69 4.72 -24.45
C ARG A 18 -9.87 3.81 -25.36
N ASP A 19 -9.06 2.93 -24.80
CA ASP A 19 -8.21 2.01 -25.53
C ASP A 19 -8.88 0.64 -25.66
N LYS A 20 -9.10 0.19 -26.90
CA LYS A 20 -9.75 -1.10 -27.21
C LYS A 20 -8.95 -2.31 -26.70
N ILE A 21 -7.63 -2.17 -26.55
CA ILE A 21 -6.73 -3.24 -26.08
C ILE A 21 -6.75 -3.31 -24.54
N LEU A 22 -6.90 -2.18 -23.87
CA LEU A 22 -6.84 -2.09 -22.41
C LEU A 22 -8.20 -2.20 -21.72
N CYS A 23 -9.29 -1.93 -22.43
CA CYS A 23 -10.66 -2.07 -21.93
C CYS A 23 -10.96 -3.43 -21.27
N PRO A 24 -10.51 -4.58 -21.81
CA PRO A 24 -10.69 -5.88 -21.15
C PRO A 24 -9.91 -6.06 -19.84
N LEU A 25 -8.88 -5.25 -19.62
CA LEU A 25 -8.03 -5.27 -18.41
C LEU A 25 -8.53 -4.31 -17.33
N GLN A 26 -9.70 -3.70 -17.53
CA GLN A 26 -10.25 -2.74 -16.59
C GLN A 26 -10.60 -3.43 -15.27
N ILE A 27 -10.04 -2.89 -14.19
CA ILE A 27 -10.28 -3.36 -12.82
C ILE A 27 -11.67 -2.91 -12.38
N ASN A 28 -12.44 -3.81 -11.76
CA ASN A 28 -13.78 -3.52 -11.26
C ASN A 28 -13.73 -2.89 -9.85
N GLU A 29 -14.87 -2.37 -9.36
CA GLU A 29 -14.94 -1.71 -8.05
C GLU A 29 -14.52 -2.61 -6.89
N GLN A 30 -14.86 -3.90 -6.94
CA GLN A 30 -14.54 -4.85 -5.88
C GLN A 30 -13.04 -5.11 -5.83
N GLU A 31 -12.40 -5.25 -6.99
CA GLU A 31 -10.96 -5.40 -7.11
C GLU A 31 -10.22 -4.12 -6.66
N TRP A 32 -10.74 -2.94 -6.98
CA TRP A 32 -10.20 -1.68 -6.45
C TRP A 32 -10.26 -1.61 -4.93
N LYS A 33 -11.35 -2.07 -4.32
CA LYS A 33 -11.47 -2.18 -2.85
C LYS A 33 -10.47 -3.16 -2.26
N LEU A 34 -10.16 -4.26 -2.96
CA LEU A 34 -9.09 -5.18 -2.54
C LEU A 34 -7.72 -4.51 -2.60
N VAL A 35 -7.44 -3.74 -3.66
CA VAL A 35 -6.19 -2.96 -3.77
C VAL A 35 -6.09 -1.94 -2.64
N GLU A 36 -7.17 -1.25 -2.31
CA GLU A 36 -7.24 -0.33 -1.17
C GLU A 36 -6.98 -1.04 0.16
N ALA A 37 -7.61 -2.18 0.40
CA ALA A 37 -7.37 -2.99 1.58
C ALA A 37 -5.89 -3.42 1.71
N ILE A 38 -5.28 -3.87 0.61
CA ILE A 38 -3.85 -4.24 0.58
C ILE A 38 -2.97 -3.02 0.88
N VAL A 39 -3.26 -1.85 0.31
CA VAL A 39 -2.49 -0.63 0.56
C VAL A 39 -2.57 -0.20 2.02
N ASN A 40 -3.77 -0.21 2.60
CA ASN A 40 -3.99 0.15 4.00
C ASN A 40 -3.32 -0.85 4.94
N PHE A 41 -3.37 -2.14 4.60
CA PHE A 41 -2.69 -3.18 5.37
C PHE A 41 -1.16 -3.00 5.35
N LEU A 42 -0.57 -2.65 4.20
CA LEU A 42 0.89 -2.53 4.04
C LEU A 42 1.46 -1.17 4.49
N GLU A 43 0.64 -0.15 4.69
CA GLU A 43 1.11 1.19 5.03
C GLU A 43 1.85 1.27 6.38
N PRO A 44 1.40 0.62 7.47
CA PRO A 44 2.14 0.56 8.73
C PRO A 44 3.53 -0.09 8.56
N PHE A 45 3.62 -1.20 7.82
CA PHE A 45 4.88 -1.89 7.52
C PHE A 45 5.89 -0.97 6.84
N ASN A 46 5.45 -0.20 5.84
CA ASN A 46 6.28 0.77 5.14
C ASN A 46 6.74 1.91 6.08
N THR A 47 5.84 2.40 6.94
CA THR A 47 6.15 3.47 7.90
C THR A 47 7.19 3.03 8.92
N VAL A 48 7.03 1.83 9.49
CA VAL A 48 7.98 1.24 10.43
C VAL A 48 9.33 1.01 9.77
N THR A 49 9.35 0.41 8.58
CA THR A 49 10.59 0.13 7.84
C THR A 49 11.38 1.41 7.56
N LYS A 50 10.70 2.50 7.19
CA LYS A 50 11.34 3.82 7.01
C LYS A 50 11.89 4.40 8.30
N LYS A 51 11.16 4.28 9.41
CA LYS A 51 11.63 4.77 10.72
C LYS A 51 12.86 4.01 11.19
N MET A 52 12.89 2.69 11.01
CA MET A 52 14.05 1.86 11.33
C MET A 52 15.26 2.18 10.46
N SER A 53 15.08 2.37 9.14
CA SER A 53 16.19 2.65 8.23
C SER A 53 16.80 4.03 8.38
N GLN A 54 16.08 4.98 8.98
CA GLN A 54 16.57 6.33 9.28
C GLN A 54 17.39 6.41 10.57
N GLN A 55 17.40 5.36 11.41
CA GLN A 55 18.21 5.35 12.62
C GLN A 55 19.66 4.96 12.32
N PHE A 56 20.59 5.84 12.71
CA PHE A 56 22.03 5.63 12.58
C PHE A 56 22.58 4.53 13.51
N ILE A 57 21.85 4.16 14.57
CA ILE A 57 22.22 3.10 15.51
C ILE A 57 20.95 2.31 15.88
N PRO A 58 20.84 1.02 15.50
CA PRO A 58 19.69 0.21 15.88
C PRO A 58 19.73 -0.09 17.38
N ASN A 59 18.80 0.49 18.14
CA ASN A 59 18.58 0.09 19.52
C ASN A 59 17.54 -1.04 19.54
N LEU A 60 17.91 -2.19 20.11
CA LEU A 60 17.07 -3.39 20.23
C LEU A 60 15.74 -3.12 20.95
N ALA A 61 15.75 -2.22 21.94
CA ALA A 61 14.53 -1.79 22.63
C ALA A 61 13.61 -0.95 21.73
N PHE A 62 14.19 -0.14 20.83
CA PHE A 62 13.42 0.66 19.87
C PHE A 62 12.81 -0.24 18.80
N THR A 63 13.54 -1.23 18.29
CA THR A 63 13.00 -2.18 17.31
C THR A 63 11.88 -3.04 17.89
N ALA A 64 11.97 -3.43 19.16
CA ALA A 64 10.92 -4.20 19.85
C ALA A 64 9.57 -3.48 19.88
N ALA A 65 9.56 -2.16 20.12
CA ALA A 65 8.33 -1.36 20.13
C ALA A 65 7.62 -1.38 18.76
N PHE A 66 8.37 -1.30 17.67
CA PHE A 66 7.79 -1.40 16.33
C PHE A 66 7.28 -2.80 15.99
N TYR A 67 7.94 -3.85 16.47
CA TYR A 67 7.43 -5.21 16.27
C TYR A 67 6.12 -5.44 17.02
N MET A 68 5.95 -4.86 18.22
CA MET A 68 4.68 -4.87 18.93
C MET A 68 3.59 -4.12 18.14
N ASP A 69 3.86 -2.88 17.70
CA ASP A 69 2.90 -2.11 16.89
C ASP A 69 2.46 -2.85 15.61
N MET A 70 3.36 -3.61 14.99
CA MET A 70 3.05 -4.40 13.80
C MET A 70 2.30 -5.69 14.11
N TYR A 71 2.54 -6.29 15.27
CA TYR A 71 1.81 -7.47 15.74
C TYR A 71 0.36 -7.09 16.08
N ASP A 72 0.16 -5.98 16.77
CA ASP A 72 -1.17 -5.45 17.12
C ASP A 72 -1.98 -5.08 15.87
N HIS A 73 -1.33 -4.67 14.78
CA HIS A 73 -1.99 -4.39 13.50
C HIS A 73 -2.36 -5.67 12.71
N LEU A 74 -1.81 -6.83 13.09
CA LEU A 74 -2.08 -8.13 12.47
C LEU A 74 -3.19 -8.92 13.18
N GLU A 75 -3.44 -8.66 14.47
CA GLU A 75 -4.55 -9.24 15.26
C GLU A 75 -5.90 -8.56 14.96
#